data_AF-A0A832JSG6-F1
#
_entry.id   AF-A0A832JSG6-F1
#
_cell.length_a   1.000
_cell.length_b   1.000
_cell.length_c   1.000
_cell.angle_alpha   90.00
_cell.angle_beta   90.00
_cell.angle_gamma   90.00
#
_symmetry.space_group_name_H-M   'P 1'
#
loop_
_entity.id
_entity.type
_entity.pdbx_description
1 polymer ?
#
loop_
_entity_poly.entity_id
_entity_poly.type
_entity_poly.pdbx_seq_one_letter_code
_entity_poly.pdbx_strand_id
1 'polypeptide(L)'
;MLSWAFRLAERLSERAGVFRDVYYTAGFEEPFESYVAKLLLAYALTAPVVAALAVAVHMFVLRYPLFFALVLSFLVLVVFTLLFLLFSLYYPVYRRYSRGVSVDSRLPYTIAYFSALAASGTGLESIVERVVEVEEVKATRRELELFLTELRLLGLDALTALERRARMSPSIILSLFFAGLRDAYITAGNLYEYSAFMARRLLEIKRYELRRIVNTVSMLAEVYVTLMVAAPLMFVVMLSVIAMLGGSVGALPPQLLIAILVVVGTPASAAAILVALDGILSRV
;
A
#
# COMPACT_ATOMS: atom_id res chain seq x y z
N MET A 1 -4.44 33.43 -21.55
CA MET A 1 -4.79 33.48 -20.11
C MET A 1 -4.11 32.42 -19.23
N LEU A 2 -3.25 31.54 -19.77
CA LEU A 2 -2.55 30.46 -19.02
C LEU A 2 -1.15 30.83 -18.48
N SER A 3 -0.59 31.98 -18.88
CA SER A 3 0.81 32.36 -18.59
C SER A 3 1.08 32.80 -17.16
N TRP A 4 0.06 33.13 -16.37
CA TRP A 4 0.23 33.50 -14.96
C TRP A 4 0.41 32.26 -14.06
N ALA A 5 -0.36 31.19 -14.31
CA ALA A 5 -0.29 29.96 -13.54
C ALA A 5 1.06 29.26 -13.71
N PHE A 6 1.60 29.28 -14.93
CA PHE A 6 2.91 28.71 -15.23
C PHE A 6 4.05 29.45 -14.50
N ARG A 7 4.04 30.79 -14.52
CA ARG A 7 5.05 31.61 -13.81
C ARG A 7 4.99 31.46 -12.29
N LEU A 8 3.80 31.23 -11.73
CA LEU A 8 3.63 30.97 -10.30
C LEU A 8 4.08 29.55 -9.94
N ALA A 9 3.77 28.57 -10.79
CA ALA A 9 4.21 27.19 -10.63
C ALA A 9 5.74 27.07 -10.63
N GLU A 10 6.42 27.79 -11.53
CA GLU A 10 7.88 27.83 -11.63
C GLU A 10 8.52 28.31 -10.32
N ARG A 11 8.04 29.44 -9.77
CA ARG A 11 8.51 29.98 -8.48
C ARG A 11 8.24 29.07 -7.28
N LEU A 12 7.12 28.36 -7.29
CA LEU A 12 6.79 27.39 -6.23
C LEU A 12 7.63 26.12 -6.36
N SER A 13 7.97 25.72 -7.59
CA SER A 13 8.75 24.51 -7.86
C SER A 13 10.18 24.60 -7.35
N GLU A 14 10.79 25.79 -7.43
CA GLU A 14 12.14 26.04 -6.90
C GLU A 14 12.25 25.82 -5.39
N ARG A 15 11.14 26.04 -4.65
CA ARG A 15 11.09 25.85 -3.19
C ARG A 15 10.64 24.46 -2.76
N ALA A 16 10.15 23.64 -3.69
CA ALA A 16 9.49 22.36 -3.41
C ALA A 16 10.37 21.14 -3.75
N GLY A 17 11.69 21.25 -3.61
CA GLY A 17 12.66 20.20 -4.02
C GLY A 17 12.29 18.79 -3.56
N VAL A 18 11.97 18.61 -2.26
CA VAL A 18 11.60 17.30 -1.70
C VAL A 18 10.30 16.74 -2.32
N PHE A 19 9.32 17.60 -2.61
CA PHE A 19 8.06 17.17 -3.22
C PHE A 19 8.21 16.87 -4.71
N ARG A 20 9.11 17.56 -5.39
CA ARG A 20 9.48 17.30 -6.79
C ARG A 20 10.04 15.87 -6.95
N ASP A 21 10.90 15.44 -6.03
CA ASP A 21 11.45 14.08 -6.05
C ASP A 21 10.35 13.03 -5.83
N VAL A 22 9.42 13.27 -4.90
CA VAL A 22 8.25 12.41 -4.67
C VAL A 22 7.36 12.34 -5.91
N TYR A 23 7.18 13.45 -6.62
CA TYR A 23 6.38 13.50 -7.83
C TYR A 23 6.99 12.65 -8.95
N TYR A 24 8.28 12.80 -9.25
CA TYR A 24 8.88 12.02 -10.32
C TYR A 24 9.01 10.53 -9.98
N THR A 25 9.31 10.19 -8.71
CA THR A 25 9.29 8.80 -8.26
C THR A 25 7.89 8.18 -8.28
N ALA A 26 6.82 8.99 -8.19
CA ALA A 26 5.44 8.53 -8.38
C ALA A 26 5.13 8.10 -9.83
N GLY A 27 6.00 8.40 -10.81
CA GLY A 27 5.87 7.95 -12.19
C GLY A 27 4.90 8.75 -13.04
N PHE A 28 4.80 10.05 -12.76
CA PHE A 28 4.13 10.97 -13.68
C PHE A 28 5.02 11.21 -14.91
N GLU A 29 4.40 11.25 -16.09
CA GLU A 29 5.07 11.49 -17.37
C GLU A 29 5.16 12.99 -17.70
N GLU A 30 4.31 13.78 -17.06
CA GLU A 30 4.26 15.23 -17.25
C GLU A 30 5.34 15.94 -16.43
N PRO A 31 5.87 17.08 -16.90
CA PRO A 31 6.74 17.92 -16.09
C PRO A 31 6.04 18.39 -14.81
N PHE A 32 6.78 18.47 -13.70
CA PHE A 32 6.25 18.87 -12.41
C PHE A 32 5.58 20.25 -12.46
N GLU A 33 6.15 21.16 -13.24
CA GLU A 33 5.66 22.52 -13.45
C GLU A 33 4.27 22.51 -14.11
N SER A 34 4.05 21.57 -15.03
CA SER A 34 2.74 21.38 -15.70
C SER A 34 1.69 20.83 -14.74
N TYR A 35 2.07 19.92 -13.84
CA TYR A 35 1.18 19.42 -12.79
C TYR A 35 0.74 20.52 -11.83
N VAL A 36 1.69 21.31 -11.33
CA VAL A 36 1.37 22.45 -10.44
C VAL A 36 0.50 23.48 -11.16
N ALA A 37 0.78 23.78 -12.43
CA ALA A 37 -0.04 24.70 -13.22
C ALA A 37 -1.49 24.18 -13.36
N LYS A 38 -1.70 22.89 -13.64
CA LYS A 38 -3.04 22.28 -13.69
C LYS A 38 -3.76 22.36 -12.34
N LEU A 39 -3.06 22.13 -11.23
CA LEU A 39 -3.63 22.27 -9.89
C LEU A 39 -4.07 23.71 -9.60
N LEU A 40 -3.21 24.69 -9.92
CA LEU A 40 -3.53 26.12 -9.75
C LEU A 40 -4.73 26.53 -10.60
N LEU A 41 -4.81 26.07 -11.85
CA LEU A 41 -5.93 26.34 -12.74
C LEU A 41 -7.22 25.68 -12.25
N ALA A 42 -7.15 24.40 -11.84
CA ALA A 42 -8.30 23.69 -11.29
C ALA A 42 -8.83 24.39 -10.03
N TYR A 43 -7.95 24.82 -9.13
CA TYR A 43 -8.34 25.59 -7.95
C TYR A 43 -8.95 26.94 -8.32
N ALA A 44 -8.34 27.69 -9.25
CA ALA A 44 -8.84 28.99 -9.69
C ALA A 44 -10.23 28.91 -10.34
N LEU A 45 -10.56 27.80 -11.01
CA LEU A 45 -11.88 27.58 -11.61
C LEU A 45 -12.91 27.09 -10.60
N THR A 46 -12.51 26.21 -9.67
CA THR A 46 -13.45 25.57 -8.73
C THR A 46 -13.75 26.42 -7.50
N ALA A 47 -12.77 27.14 -6.95
CA ALA A 47 -12.94 27.92 -5.72
C ALA A 47 -14.04 29.01 -5.83
N PRO A 48 -14.15 29.80 -6.92
CA PRO A 48 -15.22 30.78 -7.08
C PRO A 48 -16.60 30.12 -7.18
N VAL A 49 -16.69 28.97 -7.84
CA VAL A 49 -17.94 28.22 -7.98
C VAL A 49 -18.40 27.68 -6.62
N VAL A 50 -17.48 27.10 -5.84
CA VAL A 50 -17.77 26.62 -4.48
C VAL A 50 -18.20 27.78 -3.57
N ALA A 51 -17.51 28.92 -3.64
CA ALA A 51 -17.87 30.10 -2.85
C ALA A 51 -19.26 30.64 -3.23
N ALA A 52 -19.56 30.75 -4.53
CA ALA A 52 -20.87 31.21 -5.02
C ALA A 52 -22.00 30.26 -4.61
N LEU A 53 -21.78 28.94 -4.74
CA LEU A 53 -22.75 27.93 -4.31
C LEU A 53 -22.96 27.94 -2.80
N ALA A 54 -21.89 28.06 -2.01
CA ALA A 54 -21.99 28.16 -0.56
C ALA A 54 -22.83 29.39 -0.17
N VAL A 55 -22.56 30.55 -0.76
CA VAL A 55 -23.33 31.77 -0.50
C VAL A 55 -24.79 31.60 -0.90
N ALA A 56 -25.07 30.99 -2.07
CA ALA A 56 -26.43 30.72 -2.51
C ALA A 56 -27.18 29.77 -1.56
N VAL A 57 -26.54 28.69 -1.09
CA VAL A 57 -27.16 27.75 -0.14
C VAL A 57 -27.47 28.44 1.19
N HIS A 58 -26.54 29.20 1.74
CA HIS A 58 -26.75 29.89 3.02
C HIS A 58 -27.85 30.95 2.95
N MET A 59 -27.97 31.67 1.82
CA MET A 59 -28.99 32.71 1.65
C MET A 59 -30.36 32.15 1.26
N PHE A 60 -30.44 31.25 0.28
CA PHE A 60 -31.73 30.82 -0.27
C PHE A 60 -32.33 29.61 0.45
N VAL A 61 -31.49 28.67 0.89
CA VAL A 61 -31.94 27.44 1.55
C VAL A 61 -32.04 27.64 3.05
N LEU A 62 -30.96 28.11 3.67
CA LEU A 62 -30.88 28.28 5.13
C LEU A 62 -31.43 29.64 5.62
N ARG A 63 -31.71 30.57 4.70
CA ARG A 63 -32.32 31.90 4.96
C ARG A 63 -31.57 32.73 6.01
N TYR A 64 -30.23 32.61 6.05
CA TYR A 64 -29.41 33.45 6.90
C TYR A 64 -29.31 34.89 6.36
N PRO A 65 -29.20 35.91 7.24
CA PRO A 65 -28.90 37.27 6.81
C PRO A 65 -27.53 37.33 6.14
N LEU A 66 -27.38 38.27 5.19
CA LEU A 66 -26.21 38.36 4.29
C LEU A 66 -24.87 38.27 5.03
N PHE A 67 -24.71 39.00 6.14
CA PHE A 67 -23.48 39.00 6.91
C PHE A 67 -23.10 37.59 7.41
N PHE A 68 -24.05 36.88 8.04
CA PHE A 68 -23.81 35.52 8.52
C PHE A 68 -23.60 34.53 7.38
N ALA A 69 -24.33 34.68 6.27
CA ALA A 69 -24.15 33.85 5.08
C ALA A 69 -22.74 33.98 4.49
N LEU A 70 -22.19 35.20 4.43
CA LEU A 70 -20.83 35.45 3.94
C LEU A 70 -19.76 34.85 4.86
N VAL A 71 -19.88 35.04 6.19
CA VAL A 71 -18.94 34.49 7.16
C VAL A 71 -18.91 32.96 7.10
N LEU A 72 -20.08 32.32 7.06
CA LEU A 72 -20.16 30.85 7.02
C LEU A 72 -19.70 30.29 5.67
N SER A 73 -20.01 30.97 4.56
CA SER A 73 -19.52 30.58 3.23
C SER A 73 -18.00 30.75 3.09
N PHE A 74 -17.42 31.75 3.75
CA PHE A 74 -15.97 31.90 3.84
C PHE A 74 -15.33 30.73 4.59
N LEU A 75 -15.94 30.27 5.70
CA LEU A 75 -15.46 29.06 6.40
C LEU A 75 -15.53 27.82 5.51
N VAL A 76 -16.61 27.63 4.74
CA VAL A 76 -16.70 26.55 3.74
C VAL A 76 -15.60 26.63 2.70
N LEU A 77 -15.31 27.84 2.20
CA LEU A 77 -14.22 28.05 1.25
C LEU A 77 -12.86 27.69 1.87
N VAL A 78 -12.58 28.10 3.12
CA VAL A 78 -11.35 27.74 3.83
C VAL A 78 -11.21 26.22 3.95
N VAL A 79 -12.27 25.52 4.36
CA VAL A 79 -12.26 24.05 4.46
C VAL A 79 -12.01 23.42 3.08
N PHE A 80 -12.68 23.91 2.04
CA PHE A 80 -12.46 23.45 0.66
C PHE A 80 -11.01 23.65 0.22
N THR A 81 -10.41 24.81 0.47
CA THR A 81 -9.01 25.09 0.14
C THR A 81 -8.06 24.13 0.84
N LEU A 82 -8.27 23.88 2.13
CA LEU A 82 -7.45 22.95 2.91
C LEU A 82 -7.56 21.52 2.38
N LEU A 83 -8.78 21.06 2.09
CA LEU A 83 -9.01 19.72 1.52
C LEU A 83 -8.42 19.58 0.12
N PHE A 84 -8.59 20.60 -0.73
CA PHE A 84 -8.01 20.62 -2.07
C PHE A 84 -6.49 20.53 -2.02
N LEU A 85 -5.85 21.30 -1.15
CA LEU A 85 -4.40 21.29 -0.97
C LEU A 85 -3.92 19.95 -0.42
N LEU A 86 -4.61 19.41 0.60
CA LEU A 86 -4.29 18.11 1.18
C LEU A 86 -4.35 17.00 0.11
N PHE A 87 -5.44 16.94 -0.66
CA PHE A 87 -5.59 15.94 -1.73
C PHE A 87 -4.51 16.08 -2.81
N SER A 88 -4.22 17.32 -3.22
CA SER A 88 -3.23 17.62 -4.26
C SER A 88 -1.81 17.20 -3.88
N LEU A 89 -1.45 17.34 -2.60
CA LEU A 89 -0.16 16.92 -2.06
C LEU A 89 -0.12 15.41 -1.75
N TYR A 90 -1.23 14.86 -1.28
CA TYR A 90 -1.31 13.45 -0.91
C TYR A 90 -1.31 12.52 -2.13
N TYR A 91 -1.92 12.92 -3.24
CA TYR A 91 -2.10 12.06 -4.41
C TYR A 91 -0.78 11.51 -4.99
N PRO A 92 0.28 12.32 -5.24
CA PRO A 92 1.57 11.79 -5.67
C PRO A 92 2.22 10.85 -4.65
N VAL A 93 2.10 11.15 -3.35
CA VAL A 93 2.64 10.31 -2.26
C VAL A 93 1.97 8.94 -2.27
N TYR A 94 0.64 8.91 -2.33
CA TYR A 94 -0.14 7.68 -2.39
C TYR A 94 0.21 6.86 -3.64
N ARG A 95 0.30 7.51 -4.80
CA ARG A 95 0.66 6.84 -6.06
C ARG A 95 2.06 6.24 -5.99
N ARG A 96 3.05 6.97 -5.46
CA ARG A 96 4.41 6.44 -5.23
C ARG A 96 4.38 5.21 -4.33
N TYR A 97 3.68 5.29 -3.20
CA TYR A 97 3.57 4.18 -2.25
C TYR A 97 2.93 2.94 -2.89
N SER A 98 1.78 3.11 -3.55
CA SER A 98 1.09 2.02 -4.24
C SER A 98 1.96 1.34 -5.30
N ARG A 99 2.74 2.12 -6.07
CA ARG A 99 3.71 1.56 -7.02
C ARG A 99 4.84 0.81 -6.32
N GLY A 100 5.38 1.35 -5.23
CA GLY A 100 6.42 0.69 -4.43
C GLY A 100 5.96 -0.67 -3.90
N VAL A 101 4.76 -0.73 -3.31
CA VAL A 101 4.15 -2.00 -2.85
C VAL A 101 3.96 -2.98 -4.00
N SER A 102 3.49 -2.51 -5.15
CA SER A 102 3.37 -3.34 -6.35
C SER A 102 4.73 -3.91 -6.77
N VAL A 103 5.79 -3.12 -6.77
CA VAL A 103 7.15 -3.58 -7.11
C VAL A 103 7.62 -4.65 -6.12
N ASP A 104 7.49 -4.38 -4.82
CA ASP A 104 7.99 -5.23 -3.73
C ASP A 104 7.29 -6.60 -3.67
N SER A 105 6.08 -6.71 -4.24
CA SER A 105 5.27 -7.92 -4.19
C SER A 105 5.97 -9.16 -4.74
N ARG A 106 6.69 -9.03 -5.87
CA ARG A 106 7.41 -10.14 -6.52
C ARG A 106 8.92 -9.92 -6.66
N LEU A 107 9.42 -8.78 -6.22
CA LEU A 107 10.83 -8.42 -6.27
C LEU A 107 11.80 -9.51 -5.75
N PRO A 108 11.50 -10.30 -4.69
CA PRO A 108 12.39 -11.38 -4.25
C PRO A 108 12.64 -12.45 -5.33
N TYR A 109 11.62 -12.77 -6.13
CA TYR A 109 11.71 -13.75 -7.21
C TYR A 109 12.42 -13.15 -8.43
N THR A 110 12.12 -11.89 -8.75
CA THR A 110 12.82 -11.13 -9.80
C THR A 110 14.33 -11.09 -9.55
N ILE A 111 14.74 -10.76 -8.32
CA ILE A 111 16.16 -10.70 -7.94
C ILE A 111 16.79 -12.10 -7.88
N ALA A 112 16.04 -13.14 -7.49
CA ALA A 112 16.52 -14.52 -7.56
C ALA A 112 16.79 -14.97 -9.00
N TYR A 113 15.91 -14.63 -9.95
CA TYR A 113 16.11 -14.90 -11.36
C TYR A 113 17.29 -14.10 -11.94
N PHE A 114 17.39 -12.81 -11.60
CA PHE A 114 18.54 -11.97 -11.92
C PHE A 114 19.85 -12.62 -11.44
N SER A 115 19.87 -13.10 -10.19
CA SER A 115 21.05 -13.75 -9.60
C SER A 115 21.44 -15.04 -10.33
N ALA A 116 20.47 -15.86 -10.72
CA ALA A 116 20.72 -17.07 -11.51
C ALA A 116 21.36 -16.73 -12.87
N LEU A 117 20.91 -15.66 -13.53
CA LEU A 117 21.52 -15.18 -14.77
C LEU A 117 22.92 -14.58 -14.52
N ALA A 118 23.11 -13.83 -13.43
CA ALA A 118 24.41 -13.27 -13.06
C ALA A 118 25.47 -14.35 -12.80
N ALA A 119 25.06 -15.52 -12.30
CA ALA A 119 25.96 -16.66 -12.11
C ALA A 119 26.59 -17.16 -13.43
N SER A 120 25.94 -16.94 -14.57
CA SER A 120 26.46 -17.32 -15.89
C SER A 120 27.53 -16.36 -16.44
N GLY A 121 27.84 -15.27 -15.74
CA GLY A 121 28.76 -14.24 -16.22
C GLY A 121 28.19 -13.36 -17.34
N THR A 122 26.87 -13.41 -17.57
CA THR A 122 26.19 -12.53 -18.54
C THR A 122 26.35 -11.06 -18.10
N GLY A 123 26.51 -10.15 -19.06
CA GLY A 123 26.59 -8.72 -18.77
C GLY A 123 25.30 -8.15 -18.14
N LEU A 124 25.43 -7.10 -17.32
CA LEU A 124 24.32 -6.47 -16.58
C LEU A 124 23.12 -6.14 -17.48
N GLU A 125 23.37 -5.52 -18.64
CA GLU A 125 22.32 -5.12 -19.58
C GLU A 125 21.52 -6.33 -20.08
N SER A 126 22.20 -7.36 -20.56
CA SER A 126 21.56 -8.59 -21.07
C SER A 126 20.84 -9.38 -19.97
N ILE A 127 21.30 -9.32 -18.72
CA ILE A 127 20.57 -9.89 -17.59
C ILE A 127 19.24 -9.15 -17.41
N VAL A 128 19.28 -7.82 -17.31
CA VAL A 128 18.07 -7.03 -17.09
C VAL A 128 17.07 -7.19 -18.24
N GLU A 129 17.55 -7.27 -19.48
CA GLU A 129 16.71 -7.56 -20.65
C GLU A 129 15.93 -8.87 -20.50
N ARG A 130 16.61 -9.96 -20.14
CA ARG A 130 15.95 -11.25 -19.88
C ARG A 130 14.99 -11.20 -18.69
N VAL A 131 15.34 -10.46 -17.64
CA VAL A 131 14.44 -10.29 -16.48
C VAL A 131 13.15 -9.56 -16.89
N VAL A 132 13.26 -8.51 -17.72
CA VAL A 132 12.10 -7.74 -18.21
C VAL A 132 11.14 -8.61 -19.01
N GLU A 133 11.65 -9.53 -19.84
CA GLU A 133 10.84 -10.42 -20.67
C GLU A 133 9.91 -11.34 -19.85
N VAL A 134 10.39 -11.83 -18.70
CA VAL A 134 9.65 -12.77 -17.84
C VAL A 134 8.93 -12.09 -16.66
N GLU A 135 9.23 -10.82 -16.38
CA GLU A 135 8.66 -10.10 -15.24
C GLU A 135 7.14 -9.91 -15.40
N GLU A 136 6.34 -10.54 -14.55
CA GLU A 136 4.88 -10.46 -14.59
C GLU A 136 4.34 -9.13 -14.03
N VAL A 137 5.06 -8.51 -13.07
CA VAL A 137 4.60 -7.29 -12.43
C VAL A 137 4.93 -6.09 -13.30
N LYS A 138 3.90 -5.49 -13.92
CA LYS A 138 4.03 -4.31 -14.79
C LYS A 138 4.82 -3.16 -14.15
N ALA A 139 4.67 -2.92 -12.84
CA ALA A 139 5.42 -1.86 -12.17
C ALA A 139 6.93 -2.17 -12.09
N THR A 140 7.30 -3.40 -11.70
CA THR A 140 8.70 -3.85 -11.68
C THR A 140 9.30 -3.84 -13.07
N ARG A 141 8.57 -4.38 -14.06
CA ARG A 141 8.96 -4.38 -15.46
C ARG A 141 9.27 -2.97 -15.96
N ARG A 142 8.37 -2.01 -15.69
CA ARG A 142 8.57 -0.59 -16.05
C ARG A 142 9.84 -0.01 -15.42
N GLU A 143 10.12 -0.31 -14.15
CA GLU A 143 11.33 0.23 -13.50
C GLU A 143 12.64 -0.33 -14.09
N LEU A 144 12.62 -1.57 -14.56
CA LEU A 144 13.73 -2.22 -15.26
C LEU A 144 13.84 -1.78 -16.73
N GLU A 145 12.72 -1.59 -17.44
CA GLU A 145 12.69 -1.01 -18.79
C GLU A 145 13.24 0.41 -18.81
N LEU A 146 12.93 1.22 -17.80
CA LEU A 146 13.49 2.56 -17.64
C LEU A 146 15.01 2.52 -17.47
N PHE A 147 15.55 1.52 -16.75
CA PHE A 147 16.99 1.31 -16.66
C PHE A 147 17.59 0.95 -18.03
N LEU A 148 17.01 0.01 -18.77
CA LEU A 148 17.47 -0.33 -20.12
C LEU A 148 17.38 0.86 -21.09
N THR A 149 16.34 1.66 -20.96
CA THR A 149 16.14 2.89 -21.74
C THR A 149 17.23 3.92 -21.46
N GLU A 150 17.63 4.07 -20.20
CA GLU A 150 18.73 4.95 -19.79
C GLU A 150 20.07 4.51 -20.40
N LEU A 151 20.32 3.20 -20.53
CA LEU A 151 21.52 2.67 -21.18
C LEU A 151 21.47 2.83 -22.71
N ARG A 152 20.40 2.34 -23.35
CA ARG A 152 20.31 2.21 -24.82
C ARG A 152 19.94 3.50 -25.55
N LEU A 153 18.96 4.23 -25.02
CA LEU A 153 18.42 5.41 -25.70
C LEU A 153 19.11 6.69 -25.25
N LEU A 154 19.44 6.80 -23.96
CA LEU A 154 20.10 7.99 -23.40
C LEU A 154 21.63 7.89 -23.38
N GLY A 155 22.19 6.71 -23.64
CA GLY A 155 23.64 6.48 -23.68
C GLY A 155 24.34 6.71 -22.34
N LEU A 156 23.63 6.54 -21.22
CA LEU A 156 24.22 6.67 -19.89
C LEU A 156 25.11 5.47 -19.59
N ASP A 157 26.20 5.69 -18.86
CA ASP A 157 27.01 4.60 -18.35
C ASP A 157 26.25 3.80 -17.27
N ALA A 158 26.61 2.53 -17.13
CA ALA A 158 25.93 1.62 -16.21
C ALA A 158 25.94 2.09 -14.74
N LEU A 159 27.02 2.74 -14.30
CA LEU A 159 27.13 3.24 -12.92
C LEU A 159 26.19 4.42 -12.69
N THR A 160 26.19 5.40 -13.59
CA THR A 160 25.28 6.56 -13.51
C THR A 160 23.83 6.15 -13.64
N ALA A 161 23.51 5.21 -14.55
CA ALA A 161 22.16 4.67 -14.68
C ALA A 161 21.71 3.98 -13.37
N LEU A 162 22.53 3.08 -12.80
CA LEU A 162 22.20 2.43 -11.52
C LEU A 162 22.02 3.45 -10.39
N GLU A 163 22.88 4.47 -10.29
CA GLU A 163 22.76 5.52 -9.28
C GLU A 163 21.48 6.35 -9.45
N ARG A 164 21.13 6.68 -10.70
CA ARG A 164 19.90 7.41 -11.01
C ARG A 164 18.66 6.58 -10.68
N ARG A 165 18.63 5.30 -11.09
CA ARG A 165 17.51 4.40 -10.80
C ARG A 165 17.37 4.09 -9.31
N ALA A 166 18.47 3.99 -8.59
CA ALA A 166 18.45 3.88 -7.13
C ALA A 166 17.75 5.09 -6.48
N ARG A 167 18.04 6.32 -6.94
CA ARG A 167 17.39 7.53 -6.42
C ARG A 167 15.92 7.67 -6.85
N MET A 168 15.58 7.23 -8.06
CA MET A 168 14.27 7.46 -8.67
C MET A 168 13.24 6.34 -8.44
N SER A 169 13.67 5.20 -7.87
CA SER A 169 12.79 4.05 -7.62
C SER A 169 11.67 4.39 -6.61
N PRO A 170 10.40 4.00 -6.87
CA PRO A 170 9.30 4.13 -5.91
C PRO A 170 9.43 3.15 -4.73
N SER A 171 10.14 2.03 -4.91
CA SER A 171 10.39 1.03 -3.88
C SER A 171 11.75 1.27 -3.21
N ILE A 172 11.77 1.19 -1.88
CA ILE A 172 12.99 1.27 -1.06
C ILE A 172 13.87 0.02 -1.28
N ILE A 173 13.25 -1.16 -1.42
CA ILE A 173 13.98 -2.42 -1.61
C ILE A 173 14.66 -2.44 -2.99
N LEU A 174 13.93 -2.02 -4.03
CA LEU A 174 14.49 -1.91 -5.38
C LEU A 174 15.55 -0.80 -5.46
N SER A 175 15.35 0.31 -4.77
CA SER A 175 16.34 1.38 -4.62
C SER A 175 17.65 0.84 -4.03
N LEU A 176 17.55 0.07 -2.94
CA LEU A 176 18.69 -0.56 -2.29
C LEU A 176 19.37 -1.58 -3.21
N PHE A 177 18.58 -2.36 -3.97
CA PHE A 177 19.10 -3.32 -4.93
C PHE A 177 19.91 -2.64 -6.04
N PHE A 178 19.40 -1.56 -6.65
CA PHE A 178 20.17 -0.81 -7.65
C PHE A 178 21.43 -0.17 -7.05
N ALA A 179 21.36 0.37 -5.83
CA ALA A 179 22.52 0.95 -5.15
C ALA A 179 23.62 -0.09 -4.90
N GLY A 180 23.26 -1.28 -4.39
CA GLY A 180 24.28 -2.31 -4.18
C GLY A 180 24.74 -3.00 -5.48
N LEU A 181 23.92 -3.02 -6.54
CA LEU A 181 24.37 -3.42 -7.88
C LEU A 181 25.45 -2.46 -8.41
N ARG A 182 25.30 -1.15 -8.18
CA ARG A 182 26.31 -0.14 -8.56
C ARG A 182 27.63 -0.45 -7.88
N ASP A 183 27.62 -0.69 -6.57
CA ASP A 183 28.83 -0.98 -5.81
C ASP A 183 29.45 -2.33 -6.23
N ALA A 184 28.62 -3.34 -6.49
CA ALA A 184 29.06 -4.64 -7.01
C ALA A 184 29.65 -4.54 -8.44
N TYR A 185 29.15 -3.61 -9.26
CA TYR A 185 29.64 -3.34 -10.61
C TYR A 185 31.01 -2.66 -10.58
N ILE A 186 31.25 -1.70 -9.66
CA ILE A 186 32.56 -1.07 -9.46
C ILE A 186 33.62 -2.10 -9.06
N THR A 187 33.23 -3.07 -8.24
CA THR A 187 34.15 -4.09 -7.69
C THR A 187 34.48 -5.22 -8.69
N ALA A 188 34.23 -5.01 -9.99
CA ALA A 188 34.66 -5.86 -11.11
C ALA A 188 34.34 -7.35 -11.00
N GLY A 189 33.09 -7.71 -10.66
CA GLY A 189 32.60 -9.06 -10.98
C GLY A 189 31.68 -9.72 -9.98
N ASN A 190 31.11 -8.98 -9.03
CA ASN A 190 30.29 -9.61 -8.00
C ASN A 190 28.79 -9.30 -8.03
N LEU A 191 28.26 -9.10 -9.24
CA LEU A 191 26.82 -8.98 -9.46
C LEU A 191 26.09 -10.22 -8.93
N TYR A 192 26.70 -11.40 -9.08
CA TYR A 192 26.15 -12.66 -8.56
C TYR A 192 26.07 -12.68 -7.03
N GLU A 193 27.17 -12.49 -6.28
CA GLU A 193 27.11 -12.64 -4.81
C GLU A 193 26.21 -11.59 -4.18
N TYR A 194 26.23 -10.34 -4.67
CA TYR A 194 25.33 -9.31 -4.16
C TYR A 194 23.86 -9.64 -4.43
N SER A 195 23.52 -9.98 -5.69
CA SER A 195 22.13 -10.34 -6.03
C SER A 195 21.69 -11.64 -5.36
N ALA A 196 22.57 -12.61 -5.18
CA ALA A 196 22.31 -13.86 -4.46
C ALA A 196 22.07 -13.60 -2.98
N PHE A 197 22.87 -12.75 -2.36
CA PHE A 197 22.69 -12.33 -0.97
C PHE A 197 21.34 -11.63 -0.77
N MET A 198 21.04 -10.64 -1.62
CA MET A 198 19.77 -9.92 -1.56
C MET A 198 18.58 -10.85 -1.81
N ALA A 199 18.65 -11.70 -2.84
CA ALA A 199 17.62 -12.70 -3.14
C ALA A 199 17.36 -13.62 -1.94
N ARG A 200 18.42 -14.19 -1.36
CA ARG A 200 18.30 -15.08 -0.18
C ARG A 200 17.64 -14.35 0.98
N ARG A 201 18.07 -13.13 1.28
CA ARG A 201 17.51 -12.33 2.39
C ARG A 201 16.03 -12.00 2.17
N LEU A 202 15.65 -11.59 0.97
CA LEU A 202 14.26 -11.27 0.65
C LEU A 202 13.37 -12.53 0.64
N LEU A 203 13.86 -13.65 0.13
CA LEU A 203 13.15 -14.93 0.18
C LEU A 203 13.02 -15.45 1.61
N GLU A 204 14.02 -15.23 2.47
CA GLU A 204 13.94 -15.59 3.89
C GLU A 204 12.88 -14.76 4.63
N ILE A 205 12.83 -13.43 4.39
CA ILE A 205 11.78 -12.56 4.92
C ILE A 205 10.41 -13.05 4.44
N LYS A 206 10.25 -13.36 3.16
CA LYS A 206 8.98 -13.91 2.63
C LYS A 206 8.60 -15.25 3.25
N ARG A 207 9.57 -16.15 3.45
CA ARG A 207 9.33 -17.43 4.14
C ARG A 207 8.90 -17.20 5.59
N TYR A 208 9.49 -16.23 6.29
CA TYR A 208 9.10 -15.86 7.65
C TYR A 208 7.66 -15.33 7.70
N GLU A 209 7.30 -14.42 6.77
CA GLU A 209 5.93 -13.90 6.64
C GLU A 209 4.92 -15.05 6.42
N LEU A 210 5.20 -15.94 5.46
CA LEU A 210 4.35 -17.10 5.18
C LEU A 210 4.23 -18.05 6.38
N ARG A 211 5.33 -18.34 7.07
CA ARG A 211 5.31 -19.16 8.30
C ARG A 211 4.48 -18.51 9.40
N ARG A 212 4.57 -17.19 9.56
CA ARG A 212 3.75 -16.44 10.53
C ARG A 212 2.26 -16.55 10.20
N ILE A 213 1.89 -16.48 8.92
CA ILE A 213 0.51 -16.67 8.46
C ILE A 213 0.04 -18.09 8.79
N VAL A 214 0.82 -19.11 8.42
CA VAL A 214 0.49 -20.52 8.74
C VAL A 214 0.33 -20.73 10.25
N ASN A 215 1.25 -20.23 11.06
CA ASN A 215 1.17 -20.34 12.52
C ASN A 215 -0.09 -19.66 13.09
N THR A 216 -0.48 -18.52 12.51
CA THR A 216 -1.70 -17.81 12.92
C THR A 216 -2.94 -18.62 12.57
N VAL A 217 -3.00 -19.21 11.38
CA VAL A 217 -4.09 -20.12 10.97
C VAL A 217 -4.13 -21.37 11.85
N SER A 218 -2.99 -21.97 12.18
CA SER A 218 -2.92 -23.11 13.09
C SER A 218 -3.43 -22.79 14.50
N MET A 219 -3.05 -21.63 15.05
CA MET A 219 -3.58 -21.17 16.33
C MET A 219 -5.10 -21.00 16.29
N LEU A 220 -5.64 -20.41 15.20
CA LEU A 220 -7.09 -20.29 15.04
C LEU A 220 -7.78 -21.65 14.93
N ALA A 221 -7.17 -22.62 14.24
CA ALA A 221 -7.69 -23.99 14.17
C ALA A 221 -7.73 -24.66 15.55
N GLU A 222 -6.71 -24.45 16.39
CA GLU A 222 -6.69 -24.96 17.77
C GLU A 222 -7.79 -24.31 18.63
N VAL A 223 -7.93 -22.99 18.55
CA VAL A 223 -9.02 -22.26 19.24
C VAL A 223 -10.39 -22.72 18.75
N TYR A 224 -10.53 -22.99 17.46
CA TYR A 224 -11.76 -23.53 16.88
C TYR A 224 -12.12 -24.90 17.45
N VAL A 225 -11.20 -25.86 17.43
CA VAL A 225 -11.47 -27.20 17.98
C VAL A 225 -11.77 -27.12 19.48
N THR A 226 -11.04 -26.28 20.22
CA THR A 226 -11.21 -26.18 21.67
C THR A 226 -12.53 -25.49 22.05
N LEU A 227 -12.83 -24.33 21.47
CA LEU A 227 -13.98 -23.50 21.87
C LEU A 227 -15.30 -23.93 21.20
N MET A 228 -15.25 -24.44 19.97
CA MET A 228 -16.46 -24.80 19.23
C MET A 228 -16.81 -26.28 19.33
N VAL A 229 -15.82 -27.17 19.53
CA VAL A 229 -16.05 -28.63 19.59
C VAL A 229 -15.90 -29.13 21.02
N ALA A 230 -14.71 -29.01 21.61
CA ALA A 230 -14.40 -29.64 22.89
C ALA A 230 -15.19 -29.01 24.06
N ALA A 231 -15.19 -27.68 24.18
CA ALA A 231 -15.86 -27.00 25.29
C ALA A 231 -17.38 -27.22 25.27
N PRO A 232 -18.12 -27.04 24.16
CA PRO A 232 -19.56 -27.30 24.15
C PRO A 232 -19.87 -28.76 24.43
N LEU A 233 -19.07 -29.71 23.90
CA LEU A 233 -19.24 -31.13 24.19
C LEU A 233 -19.08 -31.42 25.69
N MET A 234 -18.04 -30.90 26.33
CA MET A 234 -17.84 -31.07 27.78
C MET A 234 -19.01 -30.50 28.58
N PHE A 235 -19.47 -29.29 28.24
CA PHE A 235 -20.63 -28.68 28.90
C PHE A 235 -21.91 -29.48 28.68
N VAL A 236 -22.16 -29.98 27.47
CA VAL A 236 -23.33 -30.82 27.17
C VAL A 236 -23.29 -32.10 28.00
N VAL A 237 -22.15 -32.80 28.07
CA VAL A 237 -21.99 -34.02 28.87
C VAL A 237 -22.22 -33.71 30.36
N MET A 238 -21.59 -32.68 30.89
CA MET A 238 -21.73 -32.29 32.30
C MET A 238 -23.17 -31.92 32.66
N LEU A 239 -23.82 -31.07 31.86
CA LEU A 239 -25.21 -30.66 32.07
C LEU A 239 -26.19 -31.83 31.92
N SER A 240 -25.89 -32.78 31.04
CA SER A 240 -26.70 -33.99 30.87
C SER A 240 -26.66 -34.87 32.12
N VAL A 241 -25.48 -35.05 32.74
CA VAL A 241 -25.36 -35.79 34.00
C VAL A 241 -26.16 -35.12 35.13
N ILE A 242 -26.08 -33.78 35.26
CA ILE A 242 -26.86 -33.03 36.26
C ILE A 242 -28.36 -33.21 36.02
N ALA A 243 -28.81 -33.15 34.77
CA ALA A 243 -30.20 -33.36 34.40
C ALA A 243 -30.71 -34.76 34.79
N MET A 244 -29.89 -35.80 34.56
CA MET A 244 -30.23 -37.18 34.90
C MET A 244 -30.37 -37.40 36.41
N LEU A 245 -29.57 -36.72 37.22
CA LEU A 245 -29.64 -36.77 38.68
C LEU A 245 -30.78 -35.90 39.26
N GLY A 246 -31.56 -35.24 38.39
CA GLY A 246 -32.64 -34.34 38.80
C GLY A 246 -32.14 -33.01 39.39
N GLY A 247 -30.87 -32.66 39.20
CA GLY A 247 -30.30 -31.40 39.68
C GLY A 247 -30.60 -30.21 38.75
N SER A 248 -30.53 -29.00 39.31
CA SER A 248 -30.57 -27.74 38.55
C SER A 248 -29.27 -26.95 38.75
N VAL A 249 -28.91 -26.12 37.77
CA VAL A 249 -27.79 -25.18 37.90
C VAL A 249 -28.41 -23.82 38.25
N GLY A 250 -28.42 -23.49 39.54
CA GLY A 250 -29.15 -22.33 40.05
C GLY A 250 -30.66 -22.47 39.80
N ALA A 251 -31.27 -21.43 39.23
CA ALA A 251 -32.71 -21.39 38.92
C ALA A 251 -33.06 -21.94 37.53
N LEU A 252 -32.08 -22.36 36.72
CA LEU A 252 -32.31 -22.78 35.34
C LEU A 252 -32.25 -24.31 35.19
N PRO A 253 -33.20 -24.92 34.45
CA PRO A 253 -33.14 -26.34 34.15
C PRO A 253 -31.97 -26.64 33.19
N PRO A 254 -31.18 -27.72 33.40
CA PRO A 254 -30.00 -27.98 32.58
C PRO A 254 -30.32 -28.20 31.09
N GLN A 255 -31.51 -28.69 30.74
CA GLN A 255 -31.96 -28.86 29.35
C GLN A 255 -32.05 -27.51 28.61
N LEU A 256 -32.49 -26.46 29.30
CA LEU A 256 -32.57 -25.12 28.74
C LEU A 256 -31.15 -24.53 28.55
N LEU A 257 -30.22 -24.80 29.46
CA LEU A 257 -28.82 -24.40 29.31
C LEU A 257 -28.14 -25.08 28.13
N ILE A 258 -28.39 -26.38 27.92
CA ILE A 258 -27.92 -27.12 26.73
C ILE A 258 -28.52 -26.49 25.46
N ALA A 259 -29.82 -26.20 25.45
CA ALA A 259 -30.48 -25.59 24.30
C ALA A 259 -29.89 -24.21 23.97
N ILE A 260 -29.67 -23.35 24.97
CA ILE A 260 -29.01 -22.05 24.79
C ILE A 260 -27.57 -22.24 24.26
N LEU A 261 -26.81 -23.15 24.84
CA LEU A 261 -25.42 -23.39 24.43
C LEU A 261 -25.33 -23.84 22.97
N VAL A 262 -26.20 -24.76 22.54
CA VAL A 262 -26.19 -25.29 21.16
C VAL A 262 -26.79 -24.31 20.16
N VAL A 263 -27.90 -23.63 20.50
CA VAL A 263 -28.62 -22.73 19.58
C VAL A 263 -27.98 -21.35 19.51
N VAL A 264 -27.42 -20.86 20.61
CA VAL A 264 -26.83 -19.51 20.68
C VAL A 264 -25.32 -19.58 20.83
N GLY A 265 -24.81 -20.38 21.77
CA GLY A 265 -23.38 -20.46 22.07
C GLY A 265 -22.53 -20.92 20.89
N THR A 266 -22.88 -22.05 20.26
CA THR A 266 -22.13 -22.61 19.13
C THR A 266 -22.17 -21.71 17.89
N PRO A 267 -23.33 -21.15 17.46
CA PRO A 267 -23.34 -20.20 16.35
C PRO A 267 -22.61 -18.89 16.66
N ALA A 268 -22.71 -18.38 17.89
CA ALA A 268 -21.98 -17.17 18.29
C ALA A 268 -20.46 -17.37 18.28
N SER A 269 -19.97 -18.51 18.78
CA SER A 269 -18.54 -18.83 18.73
C SER A 269 -18.05 -19.06 17.30
N ALA A 270 -18.85 -19.71 16.45
CA ALA A 270 -18.57 -19.86 15.03
C ALA A 270 -18.46 -18.50 14.32
N ALA A 271 -19.41 -17.59 14.56
CA ALA A 271 -19.39 -16.25 14.00
C ALA A 271 -18.16 -15.45 14.46
N ALA A 272 -17.80 -15.52 15.75
CA ALA A 272 -16.62 -14.86 16.28
C ALA A 272 -15.32 -15.33 15.61
N ILE A 273 -15.18 -16.65 15.39
CA ILE A 273 -14.01 -17.22 14.72
C ILE A 273 -13.96 -16.83 13.24
N LEU A 274 -15.10 -16.82 12.54
CA LEU A 274 -15.16 -16.40 11.15
C LEU A 274 -14.71 -14.94 10.98
N VAL A 275 -15.15 -14.04 11.86
CA VAL A 275 -14.72 -12.64 11.86
C VAL A 275 -13.21 -12.53 12.14
N ALA A 276 -12.70 -13.30 13.10
CA ALA A 276 -11.27 -13.33 13.40
C ALA A 276 -10.44 -13.85 12.21
N LEU A 277 -10.92 -14.88 11.53
CA LEU A 277 -10.28 -15.46 10.34
C LEU A 277 -10.25 -14.45 9.20
N ASP A 278 -11.38 -13.80 8.89
CA ASP A 278 -11.48 -12.79 7.83
C ASP A 278 -10.58 -11.58 8.13
N GLY A 279 -10.53 -11.12 9.38
CA GLY A 279 -9.66 -10.03 9.81
C GLY A 279 -8.16 -10.33 9.70
N ILE A 280 -7.76 -11.60 9.71
CA ILE A 280 -6.36 -12.02 9.52
C ILE A 280 -6.07 -12.27 8.05
N LEU A 281 -6.95 -12.98 7.33
CA LEU A 281 -6.75 -13.30 5.91
C LEU A 281 -6.82 -12.06 5.02
N SER A 282 -7.63 -11.05 5.36
CA SER A 282 -7.70 -9.78 4.62
C SER A 282 -6.39 -8.97 4.65
N ARG A 283 -5.43 -9.33 5.50
CA ARG A 283 -4.12 -8.64 5.62
C ARG A 283 -3.01 -9.30 4.79
N VAL A 284 -3.30 -10.42 4.13
CA VAL A 284 -2.37 -11.22 3.31
C VAL A 284 -2.77 -11.10 1.85
#